data_AF-I1BL24-F1
#
_entry.id   AF-I1BL24-F1
#
_cell.length_a   1.000
_cell.length_b   1.000
_cell.length_c   1.000
_cell.angle_alpha   90.00
_cell.angle_beta   90.00
_cell.angle_gamma   90.00
#
_symmetry.space_group_name_H-M   'P 1'
#
loop_
_entity.id
_entity.type
_entity.pdbx_description
1 polymer ?
#
loop_
_entity_poly.entity_id
_entity_poly.type
_entity_poly.pdbx_seq_one_letter_code
_entity_poly.pdbx_strand_id
1 'polypeptide(L)'
;MNGNNWVNVETQSVNTPAGVKTYKQVIKHVYDKGHQIASHTYSHKELGGLSAAEVKSEMTKLDKIFKSVIGKSPLYMRPPSGSYDDNTLAALGNLGYKVILWDIDSNDWRYKDISSLSNEQANYKSVIDKDSKKNPHGHIALQHDVHKKTVTKLVPWVISYVKSKKNYKFVSVAECLGQSKTSAYKSSK
;
A
#
# COMPACT_ATOMS: atom_id res chain seq x y z
N MET A 1 -0.40 -3.53 -3.52
CA MET A 1 -1.47 -4.49 -3.85
C MET A 1 -0.84 -5.84 -4.16
N ASN A 2 -1.53 -6.93 -3.82
CA ASN A 2 -1.13 -8.29 -4.22
C ASN A 2 -1.73 -8.69 -5.57
N GLY A 3 -1.19 -9.76 -6.17
CA GLY A 3 -1.78 -10.41 -7.35
C GLY A 3 -2.72 -11.56 -7.01
N ASN A 4 -2.35 -12.42 -6.06
CA ASN A 4 -3.08 -13.62 -5.68
C ASN A 4 -2.88 -13.90 -4.18
N ASN A 5 -3.73 -13.32 -3.34
CA ASN A 5 -3.69 -13.50 -1.89
C ASN A 5 -5.13 -13.58 -1.36
N TRP A 6 -5.65 -12.51 -0.75
CA TRP A 6 -7.07 -12.37 -0.39
C TRP A 6 -8.00 -12.47 -1.60
N VAL A 7 -7.50 -12.00 -2.74
CA VAL A 7 -8.17 -12.10 -4.03
C VAL A 7 -7.14 -12.44 -5.10
N ASN A 8 -7.60 -13.09 -6.17
CA ASN A 8 -6.86 -13.27 -7.40
C ASN A 8 -7.27 -12.18 -8.39
N VAL A 9 -6.36 -11.25 -8.70
CA VAL A 9 -6.65 -10.09 -9.54
C VAL A 9 -6.95 -10.45 -10.99
N GLU A 10 -6.55 -11.64 -11.43
CA GLU A 10 -6.72 -12.11 -12.80
C GLU A 10 -8.04 -12.83 -13.01
N THR A 11 -8.54 -13.55 -12.00
CA THR A 11 -9.69 -14.46 -12.15
C THR A 11 -10.92 -14.05 -11.35
N GLN A 12 -10.79 -13.24 -10.29
CA GLN A 12 -11.91 -12.89 -9.42
C GLN A 12 -12.49 -11.50 -9.72
N SER A 13 -13.73 -11.31 -9.26
CA SER A 13 -14.50 -10.08 -9.39
C SER A 13 -15.17 -9.71 -8.06
N VAL A 14 -15.64 -8.48 -7.96
CA VAL A 14 -16.34 -7.93 -6.80
C VAL A 14 -17.66 -7.29 -7.20
N ASN A 15 -18.67 -7.43 -6.35
CA ASN A 15 -19.95 -6.75 -6.50
C ASN A 15 -19.85 -5.32 -5.98
N THR A 16 -20.23 -4.36 -6.81
CA THR A 16 -20.32 -2.95 -6.46
C THR A 16 -21.72 -2.42 -6.75
N PRO A 17 -22.12 -1.25 -6.21
CA PRO A 17 -23.36 -0.59 -6.63
C PRO A 17 -23.43 -0.32 -8.15
N ALA A 18 -22.29 -0.22 -8.82
CA ALA A 18 -22.18 -0.06 -10.27
C ALA A 18 -22.08 -1.40 -11.04
N GLY A 19 -22.50 -2.51 -10.41
CA GLY A 19 -22.45 -3.87 -10.94
C GLY A 19 -21.18 -4.65 -10.59
N VAL A 20 -21.03 -5.82 -11.20
CA VAL A 20 -19.86 -6.69 -11.06
C VAL A 20 -18.64 -6.04 -11.72
N LYS A 21 -17.51 -5.98 -11.01
CA LYS A 21 -16.23 -5.45 -11.52
C LYS A 21 -15.12 -6.47 -11.33
N THR A 22 -14.26 -6.64 -12.33
CA THR A 22 -13.02 -7.41 -12.15
C THR A 22 -12.04 -6.62 -11.29
N TYR A 23 -11.11 -7.31 -10.61
CA TYR A 23 -10.08 -6.60 -9.85
C TYR A 23 -9.11 -5.80 -10.75
N LYS A 24 -8.95 -6.18 -12.02
CA LYS A 24 -8.26 -5.32 -13.02
C LYS A 24 -8.99 -3.99 -13.21
N GLN A 25 -10.32 -3.98 -13.29
CA GLN A 25 -11.10 -2.74 -13.34
C GLN A 25 -10.98 -1.92 -12.06
N VAL A 26 -10.92 -2.57 -10.89
CA VAL A 26 -10.69 -1.88 -9.61
C VAL A 26 -9.32 -1.21 -9.58
N ILE A 27 -8.25 -1.90 -9.97
CA ILE A 27 -6.90 -1.33 -10.06
C ILE A 27 -6.87 -0.11 -10.97
N LYS A 28 -7.47 -0.22 -12.17
CA LYS A 28 -7.57 0.90 -13.11
C LYS A 28 -8.34 2.07 -12.51
N HIS A 29 -9.46 1.81 -11.85
CA HIS A 29 -10.26 2.85 -11.21
C HIS A 29 -9.46 3.60 -10.14
N VAL A 30 -8.74 2.89 -9.27
CA VAL A 30 -7.91 3.51 -8.22
C VAL A 30 -6.81 4.37 -8.84
N TYR A 31 -6.15 3.89 -9.89
CA TYR A 31 -5.15 4.66 -10.62
C TYR A 31 -5.72 5.92 -11.29
N ASP A 32 -6.85 5.80 -12.01
CA ASP A 32 -7.50 6.91 -12.71
C ASP A 32 -8.03 7.98 -11.73
N LYS A 33 -8.30 7.62 -10.47
CA LYS A 33 -8.62 8.55 -9.38
C LYS A 33 -7.39 9.25 -8.79
N GLY A 34 -6.20 9.01 -9.32
CA GLY A 34 -4.97 9.70 -8.94
C GLY A 34 -4.28 9.15 -7.69
N HIS A 35 -4.66 7.96 -7.25
CA HIS A 35 -3.96 7.23 -6.19
C HIS A 35 -2.72 6.52 -6.75
N GLN A 36 -1.68 6.42 -5.93
CA GLN A 36 -0.47 5.66 -6.27
C GLN A 36 -0.73 4.15 -6.12
N ILE A 37 -0.38 3.39 -7.16
CA ILE A 37 -0.37 1.92 -7.16
C ILE A 37 1.07 1.45 -6.94
N ALA A 38 1.26 0.54 -5.99
CA ALA A 38 2.54 -0.05 -5.62
C ALA A 38 2.42 -1.58 -5.48
N SER A 39 3.54 -2.28 -5.68
CA SER A 39 3.59 -3.74 -5.56
C SER A 39 3.61 -4.18 -4.08
N HIS A 40 2.97 -5.30 -3.78
CA HIS A 40 3.08 -5.99 -2.50
C HIS A 40 3.42 -7.47 -2.69
N THR A 41 4.12 -7.81 -3.78
CA THR A 41 4.34 -9.17 -4.32
C THR A 41 3.09 -9.81 -4.91
N TYR A 42 3.28 -10.80 -5.79
CA TYR A 42 2.16 -11.48 -6.42
C TYR A 42 1.41 -12.33 -5.39
N SER A 43 2.08 -13.25 -4.71
CA SER A 43 1.45 -14.25 -3.83
C SER A 43 1.49 -13.92 -2.34
N HIS A 44 1.96 -12.72 -1.96
CA HIS A 44 2.15 -12.32 -0.55
C HIS A 44 3.17 -13.21 0.19
N LYS A 45 4.16 -13.76 -0.53
CA LYS A 45 5.32 -14.39 0.11
C LYS A 45 6.14 -13.35 0.88
N GLU A 46 6.52 -13.70 2.11
CA GLU A 46 7.58 -13.01 2.82
C GLU A 46 8.87 -13.10 2.00
N LEU A 47 9.56 -11.98 1.84
CA LEU A 47 10.70 -11.92 0.93
C LEU A 47 12.02 -12.26 1.62
N GLY A 48 12.13 -12.01 2.92
CA GLY A 48 13.31 -12.42 3.70
C GLY A 48 13.56 -13.93 3.56
N GLY A 49 14.80 -14.29 3.27
CA GLY A 49 15.22 -15.67 3.04
C GLY A 49 14.93 -16.23 1.64
N LEU A 50 14.24 -15.49 0.75
CA LEU A 50 14.05 -15.92 -0.63
C LEU A 50 15.30 -15.68 -1.49
N SER A 51 15.47 -16.48 -2.54
CA SER A 51 16.47 -16.24 -3.56
C SER A 51 16.12 -15.00 -4.42
N ALA A 52 17.13 -14.38 -5.05
CA ALA A 52 16.91 -13.26 -5.96
C ALA A 52 15.98 -13.61 -7.14
N ALA A 53 15.99 -14.87 -7.59
CA ALA A 53 15.10 -15.36 -8.64
C ALA A 53 13.64 -15.43 -8.18
N GLU A 54 13.40 -15.87 -6.95
CA GLU A 54 12.06 -15.91 -6.35
C GLU A 54 11.51 -14.51 -6.11
N VAL A 55 12.32 -13.61 -5.54
CA VAL A 55 11.97 -12.18 -5.41
C VAL A 55 11.61 -11.60 -6.78
N LYS A 56 12.45 -11.82 -7.79
CA LYS A 56 12.17 -11.35 -9.16
C LYS A 56 10.88 -11.92 -9.73
N SER A 57 10.57 -13.20 -9.50
CA SER A 57 9.34 -13.83 -9.97
C SER A 57 8.11 -13.16 -9.35
N GLU A 58 8.11 -12.99 -8.03
CA GLU A 58 7.04 -12.34 -7.27
C GLU A 58 6.75 -10.91 -7.75
N MET A 59 7.81 -10.16 -8.04
CA MET A 59 7.68 -8.77 -8.49
C MET A 59 7.27 -8.66 -9.95
N THR A 60 7.97 -9.38 -10.85
CA THR A 60 7.77 -9.22 -12.30
C THR A 60 6.46 -9.82 -12.79
N LYS A 61 5.93 -10.85 -12.13
CA LYS A 61 4.60 -11.39 -12.44
C LYS A 61 3.52 -10.33 -12.22
N LEU A 62 3.59 -9.62 -11.10
CA LEU A 62 2.63 -8.56 -10.79
C LEU A 62 2.85 -7.30 -11.65
N ASP A 63 4.10 -6.95 -11.98
CA ASP A 63 4.41 -5.85 -12.90
C ASP A 63 3.75 -6.02 -14.28
N LYS A 64 3.68 -7.24 -14.81
CA LYS A 64 3.00 -7.54 -16.08
C LYS A 64 1.51 -7.21 -15.99
N ILE A 65 0.87 -7.54 -14.87
CA ILE A 65 -0.53 -7.23 -14.63
C ILE A 65 -0.72 -5.71 -14.58
N PHE A 66 0.06 -5.00 -13.77
CA PHE A 66 -0.03 -3.54 -13.72
C PHE A 66 0.21 -2.89 -15.08
N LYS A 67 1.22 -3.33 -15.83
CA LYS A 67 1.49 -2.82 -17.18
C LYS A 67 0.29 -3.02 -18.11
N SER A 68 -0.37 -4.18 -18.05
CA SER A 68 -1.56 -4.47 -18.87
C SER A 68 -2.80 -3.64 -18.50
N VAL A 69 -2.92 -3.21 -17.24
CA VAL A 69 -4.12 -2.54 -16.71
C VAL A 69 -4.00 -1.01 -16.73
N ILE A 70 -2.83 -0.48 -16.35
CA ILE A 70 -2.59 0.97 -16.20
C ILE A 70 -1.49 1.50 -17.13
N GLY A 71 -0.97 0.66 -18.03
CA GLY A 71 0.09 1.05 -18.98
C GLY A 71 1.46 1.30 -18.34
N LYS A 72 1.60 1.05 -17.02
CA LYS A 72 2.80 1.34 -16.23
C LYS A 72 3.10 0.24 -15.21
N SER A 73 4.36 0.08 -14.86
CA SER A 73 4.81 -0.82 -13.79
C SER A 73 5.33 0.02 -12.61
N PRO A 74 4.90 -0.24 -11.37
CA PRO A 74 5.36 0.51 -10.20
C PRO A 74 6.87 0.38 -9.96
N LEU A 75 7.46 1.43 -9.39
CA LEU A 75 8.80 1.43 -8.81
C LEU A 75 8.78 1.38 -7.28
N TYR A 76 7.59 1.36 -6.68
CA TYR A 76 7.43 1.31 -5.23
C TYR A 76 6.86 -0.04 -4.83
N MET A 77 7.35 -0.58 -3.73
CA MET A 77 6.83 -1.80 -3.15
C MET A 77 6.90 -1.80 -1.63
N ARG A 78 6.05 -2.61 -1.01
CA ARG A 78 6.13 -2.96 0.41
C ARG A 78 6.37 -4.47 0.51
N PRO A 79 7.33 -4.95 1.30
CA PRO A 79 7.51 -6.39 1.53
C PRO A 79 6.38 -6.90 2.45
N PRO A 80 5.76 -8.06 2.15
CA PRO A 80 4.87 -8.75 3.07
C PRO A 80 5.51 -8.93 4.45
N SER A 81 4.71 -8.70 5.49
CA SER A 81 5.14 -8.72 6.90
C SER A 81 6.27 -7.74 7.27
N GLY A 82 6.68 -6.84 6.37
CA GLY A 82 7.91 -6.07 6.57
C GLY A 82 9.18 -6.91 6.48
N SER A 83 9.09 -8.15 5.98
CA SER A 83 10.19 -9.12 5.97
C SER A 83 11.10 -8.92 4.75
N TYR A 84 12.35 -8.57 5.02
CA TYR A 84 13.42 -8.44 4.03
C TYR A 84 14.79 -8.71 4.67
N ASP A 85 15.77 -9.02 3.83
CA ASP A 85 17.20 -9.12 4.17
C ASP A 85 18.05 -8.44 3.08
N ASP A 86 19.37 -8.44 3.24
CA ASP A 86 20.29 -7.77 2.29
C ASP A 86 20.17 -8.32 0.86
N ASN A 87 19.97 -9.63 0.72
CA ASN A 87 19.76 -10.27 -0.57
C ASN A 87 18.45 -9.78 -1.23
N THR A 88 17.38 -9.68 -0.45
CA THR A 88 16.09 -9.13 -0.86
C THR A 88 16.24 -7.69 -1.33
N LEU A 89 16.93 -6.84 -0.54
CA LEU A 89 17.15 -5.44 -0.88
C LEU A 89 17.99 -5.29 -2.16
N ALA A 90 19.04 -6.10 -2.33
CA ALA A 90 19.84 -6.11 -3.55
C ALA A 90 19.02 -6.54 -4.77
N ALA A 91 18.21 -7.60 -4.66
CA ALA A 91 17.35 -8.06 -5.74
C ALA A 91 16.29 -7.01 -6.13
N LEU A 92 15.64 -6.38 -5.15
CA LEU A 92 14.67 -5.31 -5.37
C LEU A 92 15.32 -4.06 -5.99
N GLY A 93 16.51 -3.69 -5.52
CA GLY A 93 17.31 -2.59 -6.05
C GLY A 93 17.69 -2.80 -7.52
N ASN A 94 18.14 -4.02 -7.87
CA ASN A 94 18.44 -4.40 -9.25
C ASN A 94 17.22 -4.35 -10.19
N LEU A 95 16.01 -4.50 -9.65
CA LEU A 95 14.74 -4.35 -10.37
C LEU A 95 14.22 -2.90 -10.39
N GLY A 96 14.90 -1.98 -9.69
CA GLY A 96 14.57 -0.57 -9.56
C GLY A 96 13.51 -0.24 -8.51
N TYR A 97 13.16 -1.18 -7.61
CA TYR A 97 12.16 -0.92 -6.59
C TYR A 97 12.70 -0.09 -5.42
N LYS A 98 11.84 0.78 -4.90
CA LYS A 98 11.96 1.44 -3.61
C LYS A 98 11.10 0.67 -2.59
N VAL A 99 11.74 0.24 -1.52
CA VAL A 99 11.11 -0.46 -0.40
C VAL A 99 10.47 0.55 0.55
N ILE A 100 9.19 0.38 0.85
CA ILE A 100 8.40 1.28 1.68
C ILE A 100 7.85 0.55 2.89
N LEU A 101 8.26 0.99 4.08
CA LEU A 101 7.70 0.56 5.36
C LEU A 101 6.67 1.58 5.86
N TRP A 102 6.47 1.63 7.18
CA TRP A 102 5.52 2.50 7.86
C TRP A 102 6.07 2.88 9.22
N ASP A 103 5.64 4.02 9.72
CA ASP A 103 5.91 4.50 11.08
C ASP A 103 4.64 4.52 11.95
N ILE A 104 3.47 4.38 11.32
CA ILE A 104 2.19 4.16 12.00
C ILE A 104 1.65 2.80 11.58
N ASP A 105 1.65 1.83 12.49
CA ASP A 105 0.94 0.56 12.30
C ASP A 105 -0.42 0.61 12.99
N SER A 106 -1.50 0.59 12.22
CA SER A 106 -2.84 0.58 12.81
C SER A 106 -3.14 -0.70 13.58
N ASN A 107 -2.49 -1.82 13.27
CA ASN A 107 -2.83 -3.16 13.73
C ASN A 107 -4.29 -3.56 13.44
N ASP A 108 -4.89 -3.01 12.38
CA ASP A 108 -6.28 -3.27 12.01
C ASP A 108 -6.58 -4.75 11.72
N TRP A 109 -5.60 -5.48 11.18
CA TRP A 109 -5.68 -6.93 10.97
C TRP A 109 -5.87 -7.72 12.27
N ARG A 110 -5.28 -7.26 13.38
CA ARG A 110 -5.37 -7.92 14.70
C ARG A 110 -6.73 -7.70 15.36
N TYR A 111 -7.39 -6.58 15.05
CA TYR A 111 -8.64 -6.18 15.69
C TYR A 111 -9.84 -6.21 14.75
N LYS A 112 -9.71 -6.80 13.56
CA LYS A 112 -10.72 -6.79 12.49
C LYS A 112 -12.13 -7.23 12.94
N ASP A 113 -12.20 -8.12 13.93
CA ASP A 113 -13.45 -8.70 14.47
C ASP A 113 -13.97 -7.99 15.73
N ILE A 114 -13.23 -7.02 16.25
CA ILE A 114 -13.62 -6.19 17.40
C ILE A 114 -14.35 -4.94 16.90
N SER A 115 -15.57 -4.68 17.41
CA SER A 115 -16.41 -3.57 16.95
C SER A 115 -15.82 -2.18 17.24
N SER A 116 -15.11 -2.06 18.36
CA SER A 116 -14.38 -0.85 18.79
C SER A 116 -13.18 -0.56 17.86
N LEU A 117 -12.80 0.72 17.81
CA LEU A 117 -11.57 1.20 17.16
C LEU A 117 -10.50 1.65 18.17
N SER A 118 -10.71 1.44 19.47
CA SER A 118 -9.87 2.05 20.51
C SER A 118 -8.38 1.75 20.35
N ASN A 119 -8.02 0.54 19.93
CA ASN A 119 -6.63 0.13 19.73
C ASN A 119 -6.01 0.82 18.51
N GLU A 120 -6.70 0.79 17.37
CA GLU A 120 -6.23 1.45 16.15
C GLU A 120 -6.13 2.97 16.35
N GLN A 121 -7.10 3.57 17.05
CA GLN A 121 -7.08 4.98 17.40
C GLN A 121 -5.90 5.35 18.29
N ALA A 122 -5.58 4.51 19.29
CA ALA A 122 -4.42 4.71 20.15
C ALA A 122 -3.12 4.66 19.36
N ASN A 123 -2.99 3.74 18.39
CA ASN A 123 -1.82 3.63 17.53
C ASN A 123 -1.61 4.88 16.65
N TYR A 124 -2.67 5.45 16.08
CA TYR A 124 -2.56 6.72 15.35
C TYR A 124 -2.21 7.89 16.27
N LYS A 125 -2.87 7.99 17.43
CA LYS A 125 -2.64 9.06 18.41
C LYS A 125 -1.21 9.05 18.94
N SER A 126 -0.62 7.87 19.17
CA SER A 126 0.72 7.75 19.75
C SER A 126 1.83 8.38 18.90
N VAL A 127 1.62 8.48 17.59
CA VAL A 127 2.53 9.13 16.64
C VAL A 127 2.07 10.56 16.35
N ILE A 128 0.85 10.73 15.87
CA ILE A 128 0.35 12.02 15.37
C ILE A 128 0.26 13.08 16.48
N ASP A 129 -0.10 12.71 17.72
CA ASP A 129 -0.17 13.70 18.81
C ASP A 129 1.20 14.13 19.33
N LYS A 130 2.24 13.32 19.08
CA LYS A 130 3.61 13.59 19.49
C LYS A 130 4.42 14.31 18.42
N ASP A 131 3.91 14.40 17.20
CA ASP A 131 4.62 15.08 16.11
C ASP A 131 4.74 16.59 16.37
N SER A 132 5.82 17.17 15.88
CA SER A 132 6.16 18.56 16.18
C SER A 132 5.23 19.52 15.44
N LYS A 133 4.52 20.37 16.20
CA LYS A 133 3.70 21.45 15.63
C LYS A 133 4.54 22.48 14.84
N LYS A 134 5.82 22.64 15.18
CA LYS A 134 6.73 23.63 14.56
C LYS A 134 7.48 23.06 13.36
N ASN A 135 7.76 21.75 13.36
CA ASN A 135 8.47 21.07 12.29
C ASN A 135 7.85 19.67 12.07
N PRO A 136 6.63 19.59 11.51
CA PRO A 136 5.92 18.33 11.37
C PRO A 136 6.62 17.44 10.34
N HIS A 137 6.65 16.12 10.60
CA HIS A 137 7.20 15.14 9.67
C HIS A 137 6.10 14.51 8.79
N GLY A 138 6.51 13.97 7.64
CA GLY A 138 5.63 13.10 6.86
C GLY A 138 5.53 11.74 7.53
N HIS A 139 4.32 11.18 7.60
CA HIS A 139 4.06 9.85 8.16
C HIS A 139 3.48 8.92 7.09
N ILE A 140 3.85 7.64 7.14
CA ILE A 140 3.35 6.58 6.27
C ILE A 140 2.63 5.55 7.15
N ALA A 141 1.30 5.49 7.04
CA ALA A 141 0.49 4.55 7.79
C ALA A 141 0.29 3.20 7.08
N LEU A 142 0.25 2.12 7.86
CA LEU A 142 -0.14 0.78 7.43
C LEU A 142 -1.58 0.45 7.85
N GLN A 143 -2.38 0.05 6.86
CA GLN A 143 -3.76 -0.43 6.98
C GLN A 143 -4.03 -1.46 5.88
N HIS A 144 -5.13 -2.21 6.00
CA HIS A 144 -5.53 -3.27 5.07
C HIS A 144 -7.00 -3.09 4.65
N ASP A 145 -7.22 -2.75 3.39
CA ASP A 145 -8.56 -2.52 2.80
C ASP A 145 -9.38 -3.80 2.60
N VAL A 146 -8.76 -4.97 2.72
CA VAL A 146 -9.44 -6.27 2.73
C VAL A 146 -10.33 -6.47 3.97
N HIS A 147 -10.16 -5.66 5.02
CA HIS A 147 -10.98 -5.70 6.22
C HIS A 147 -12.12 -4.67 6.15
N LYS A 148 -13.37 -5.15 6.17
CA LYS A 148 -14.57 -4.30 6.12
C LYS A 148 -14.56 -3.20 7.19
N LYS A 149 -14.08 -3.51 8.40
CA LYS A 149 -13.97 -2.54 9.51
C LYS A 149 -12.99 -1.41 9.17
N THR A 150 -11.87 -1.74 8.54
CA THR A 150 -10.87 -0.76 8.10
C THR A 150 -11.51 0.25 7.15
N VAL A 151 -12.19 -0.24 6.12
CA VAL A 151 -12.81 0.62 5.09
C VAL A 151 -13.97 1.44 5.63
N THR A 152 -14.90 0.81 6.36
CA THR A 152 -16.18 1.45 6.72
C THR A 152 -16.15 2.26 8.00
N LYS A 153 -15.16 2.02 8.90
CA LYS A 153 -15.06 2.71 10.19
C LYS A 153 -13.72 3.38 10.41
N LEU A 154 -12.61 2.66 10.24
CA LEU A 154 -11.29 3.19 10.60
C LEU A 154 -10.87 4.33 9.66
N VAL A 155 -10.94 4.14 8.34
CA VAL A 155 -10.52 5.16 7.36
C VAL A 155 -11.30 6.48 7.51
N PRO A 156 -12.65 6.50 7.64
CA PRO A 156 -13.40 7.72 7.94
C PRO A 156 -12.94 8.42 9.21
N TRP A 157 -12.65 7.66 10.27
CA TRP A 157 -12.12 8.21 11.51
C TRP A 157 -10.71 8.79 11.32
N VAL A 158 -9.79 8.06 10.66
CA VAL A 158 -8.41 8.51 10.40
C VAL A 158 -8.42 9.82 9.61
N ILE A 159 -9.22 9.93 8.55
CA ILE A 159 -9.32 11.15 7.75
C ILE A 159 -9.79 12.32 8.61
N SER A 160 -10.86 12.14 9.38
CA SER A 160 -11.41 13.19 10.25
C SER A 160 -10.41 13.59 11.34
N TYR A 161 -9.78 12.59 11.97
CA TYR A 161 -8.80 12.78 13.03
C TYR A 161 -7.56 13.53 12.53
N VAL A 162 -6.93 13.08 11.45
CA VAL A 162 -5.73 13.72 10.89
C VAL A 162 -6.04 15.13 10.39
N LYS A 163 -7.19 15.36 9.73
CA LYS A 163 -7.62 16.72 9.32
C LYS A 163 -7.91 17.64 10.50
N SER A 164 -8.32 17.10 11.65
CA SER A 164 -8.49 17.88 12.87
C SER A 164 -7.16 18.34 13.47
N LYS A 165 -6.05 17.71 13.05
CA LYS A 165 -4.69 18.15 13.39
C LYS A 165 -4.21 19.15 12.35
N LYS A 166 -3.39 20.11 12.78
CA LYS A 166 -2.87 21.17 11.89
C LYS A 166 -1.79 20.60 10.96
N ASN A 167 -1.78 21.06 9.70
CA ASN A 167 -0.68 20.92 8.72
C ASN A 167 -0.50 19.58 7.98
N TYR A 168 -1.30 18.55 8.23
CA TYR A 168 -1.21 17.32 7.41
C TYR A 168 -2.01 17.43 6.12
N LYS A 169 -1.46 16.83 5.06
CA LYS A 169 -2.13 16.60 3.78
C LYS A 169 -2.08 15.12 3.47
N PHE A 170 -3.20 14.56 3.01
CA PHE A 170 -3.20 13.21 2.45
C PHE A 170 -2.61 13.27 1.04
N VAL A 171 -1.46 12.63 0.87
CA VAL A 171 -0.70 12.58 -0.38
C VAL A 171 -0.29 11.14 -0.69
N SER A 172 0.18 10.89 -1.90
CA SER A 172 0.81 9.61 -2.23
C SER A 172 2.15 9.43 -1.51
N VAL A 173 2.65 8.19 -1.44
CA VAL A 173 3.97 7.91 -0.84
C VAL A 173 5.08 8.62 -1.62
N ALA A 174 4.99 8.68 -2.95
CA ALA A 174 5.95 9.41 -3.77
C ALA A 174 6.00 10.90 -3.37
N GLU A 175 4.84 11.55 -3.26
CA GLU A 175 4.76 12.96 -2.83
C GLU A 175 5.24 13.16 -1.39
N CYS A 176 4.94 12.23 -0.48
CA CYS A 176 5.43 12.27 0.90
C CYS A 176 6.96 12.23 0.97
N LEU A 177 7.62 11.59 0.00
CA LEU A 177 9.07 11.52 -0.15
C LEU A 177 9.64 12.62 -1.05
N GLY A 178 8.86 13.68 -1.31
CA GLY A 178 9.28 14.83 -2.12
C GLY A 178 9.41 14.54 -3.63
N GLN A 179 8.80 13.45 -4.12
CA GLN A 179 8.85 13.04 -5.51
C GLN A 179 7.54 13.36 -6.24
N SER A 180 7.59 13.48 -7.57
CA SER A 180 6.38 13.59 -8.39
C SER A 180 5.56 12.28 -8.37
N LYS A 181 4.24 12.37 -8.56
CA LYS A 181 3.40 11.17 -8.73
C LYS A 181 3.86 10.28 -9.91
N THR A 182 4.34 10.91 -10.99
CA THR A 182 4.79 10.21 -12.20
C THR A 182 6.05 9.39 -11.98
N SER A 183 6.95 9.81 -11.08
CA SER A 183 8.15 9.05 -10.72
C SER A 183 7.88 7.78 -9.89
N ALA A 184 6.62 7.51 -9.53
CA ALA A 184 6.24 6.26 -8.88
C ALA A 184 6.27 5.04 -9.81
N TYR A 185 6.50 5.24 -11.11
CA TYR A 185 6.38 4.21 -12.14
C TYR A 185 7.59 4.20 -13.08
N LYS A 186 7.90 3.04 -13.65
CA LYS A 186 8.92 2.88 -14.70
C LYS A 186 8.58 3.78 -15.87
N SER A 187 9.57 4.54 -16.37
CA SER A 187 9.40 5.33 -17.60
C SER A 187 9.04 4.41 -18.76
N SER A 188 8.12 4.85 -19.61
CA SER A 188 7.91 4.18 -20.90
C SER A 188 9.21 4.32 -21.70
N LYS A 189 9.89 3.21 -21.98
CA LYS A 189 10.83 3.16 -23.10
C LYS A 189 10.03 3.14 -24.39
#